data_AF-M3HGW8-F1
#
_entry.id   AF-M3HGW8-F1
#
_cell.length_a   1.000
_cell.length_b   1.000
_cell.length_c   1.000
_cell.angle_alpha   90.00
_cell.angle_beta   90.00
_cell.angle_gamma   90.00
#
_symmetry.space_group_name_H-M   'P 1'
#
loop_
_entity.id
_entity.type
_entity.pdbx_description
1 polymer ?
#
loop_
_entity_poly.entity_id
_entity_poly.type
_entity_poly.pdbx_seq_one_letter_code
_entity_poly.pdbx_strand_id
1 'polypeptide(L)'
;MITRALQNKIFFSFLICFLFVVFLFDLRFLSRHYDWDAIVYAYNINSDLIWRIFYNPHHLGFESSGYLYLKLWREWFGKDSVMFGLRLRILISALLFLFCFIYMYRKIYSDTLGAIVLGLAVHFSQGFWFYAQHNDTPLIHSCLIAALYLFCVYFTKKGHSPISLITLFTIQLFGVYFHQSDILFLPLVPISILFSQTWKGKNFELTQKLRYTLIYCFLLIGILTLSYLYVGFILLNRNLSSPLDSERNFANWLFLYATKDKWGNSPEAKNYVMNFYRGIGDAFLNFEGVKNGLRVRLHSWEQRESLPYNLNLTFWILIFCTIFFQF
;
A
#
# COMPACT_ATOMS: atom_id res chain seq x y z
N MET A 1 27.65 25.30 -19.73
CA MET A 1 26.91 24.04 -19.95
C MET A 1 26.75 23.35 -18.59
N ILE A 2 25.53 23.22 -18.05
CA ILE A 2 25.30 22.62 -16.72
C ILE A 2 25.47 21.10 -16.85
N THR A 3 26.31 20.48 -16.02
CA THR A 3 26.50 19.02 -16.05
C THR A 3 25.22 18.28 -15.63
N ARG A 4 25.01 17.06 -16.13
CA ARG A 4 23.86 16.22 -15.75
C ARG A 4 23.78 15.98 -14.23
N ALA A 5 24.93 15.93 -13.56
CA ALA A 5 25.02 15.83 -12.11
C ALA A 5 24.47 17.08 -11.42
N LEU A 6 24.85 18.27 -11.89
CA LEU A 6 24.36 19.54 -11.35
C LEU A 6 22.86 19.71 -11.61
N GLN A 7 22.37 19.36 -12.80
CA GLN A 7 20.92 19.36 -13.10
C GLN A 7 20.12 18.45 -12.15
N ASN A 8 20.64 17.26 -11.83
CA ASN A 8 19.99 16.36 -10.87
C ASN A 8 19.96 16.93 -9.46
N LYS A 9 21.04 17.59 -9.02
CA LYS A 9 21.08 18.26 -7.71
C LYS A 9 20.07 19.41 -7.64
N ILE A 10 20.04 20.27 -8.66
CA ILE A 10 19.08 21.39 -8.74
C ILE A 10 17.64 20.86 -8.69
N PHE A 11 17.32 19.84 -9.48
CA PHE A 11 15.98 19.25 -9.49
C PHE A 11 15.61 18.62 -8.14
N PHE A 12 16.56 17.93 -7.50
CA PHE A 12 16.35 17.34 -6.18
C PHE A 12 16.02 18.42 -5.13
N SER A 13 16.78 19.52 -5.10
CA SER A 13 16.51 20.65 -4.20
C SER A 13 15.18 21.33 -4.51
N PHE A 14 14.88 21.55 -5.79
CA PHE A 14 13.57 22.06 -6.22
C PHE A 14 12.43 21.18 -5.69
N LEU A 15 12.55 19.86 -5.83
CA LEU A 15 11.52 18.92 -5.40
C LEU A 15 11.31 18.95 -3.89
N ILE A 16 12.37 19.14 -3.09
CA ILE A 16 12.25 19.36 -1.64
C ILE A 16 11.44 20.63 -1.34
N CYS A 17 11.80 21.76 -1.96
CA CYS A 17 11.09 23.02 -1.74
C CYS A 17 9.63 22.93 -2.20
N PHE A 18 9.38 22.30 -3.34
CA PHE A 18 8.05 22.07 -3.88
C PHE A 18 7.18 21.26 -2.91
N LEU A 19 7.69 20.14 -2.39
CA LEU A 19 6.95 19.33 -1.43
C LEU A 19 6.79 20.00 -0.08
N PHE A 20 7.70 20.88 0.32
CA PHE A 20 7.50 21.70 1.50
C PHE A 20 6.33 22.67 1.32
N VAL A 21 6.12 23.22 0.12
CA VAL A 21 4.92 24.02 -0.18
C VAL A 21 3.66 23.16 -0.14
N VAL A 22 3.68 21.95 -0.72
CA VAL A 22 2.55 21.00 -0.65
C VAL A 22 2.25 20.61 0.79
N PHE A 23 3.29 20.35 1.59
CA PHE A 23 3.17 20.08 3.02
C PHE A 23 2.44 21.21 3.76
N LEU A 24 2.86 22.46 3.57
CA LEU A 24 2.22 23.62 4.20
C LEU A 24 0.77 23.81 3.76
N PHE A 25 0.46 23.44 2.51
CA PHE A 25 -0.90 23.42 1.99
C PHE A 25 -1.74 22.35 2.72
N ASP A 26 -1.32 21.09 2.69
CA ASP A 26 -2.05 19.96 3.27
C ASP A 26 -2.18 20.04 4.80
N LEU A 27 -1.21 20.65 5.48
CA LEU A 27 -1.26 20.83 6.93
C LEU A 27 -2.54 21.54 7.39
N ARG A 28 -3.10 22.42 6.54
CA ARG A 28 -4.36 23.13 6.81
C ARG A 28 -5.59 22.24 6.64
N PHE A 29 -5.47 21.18 5.87
CA PHE A 29 -6.55 20.26 5.51
C PHE A 29 -6.49 18.93 6.25
N LEU A 30 -5.53 18.74 7.17
CA LEU A 30 -5.53 17.56 8.04
C LEU A 30 -6.92 17.33 8.63
N SER A 31 -7.44 16.13 8.40
CA SER A 31 -8.84 15.84 8.62
C SER A 31 -9.22 16.14 10.06
N ARG A 32 -10.41 16.72 10.27
CA ARG A 32 -11.03 16.84 11.59
C ARG A 32 -12.11 15.80 11.81
N HIS A 33 -12.39 15.01 10.77
CA HIS A 33 -13.32 13.91 10.86
C HIS A 33 -12.61 12.69 11.46
N TYR A 34 -13.35 11.95 12.28
CA TYR A 34 -12.87 10.76 12.96
C TYR A 34 -13.84 9.64 12.59
N ASP A 35 -13.45 8.84 11.60
CA ASP A 35 -14.13 7.58 11.34
C ASP A 35 -13.76 6.55 12.41
N TRP A 36 -14.47 5.42 12.38
CA TRP A 36 -14.30 4.37 13.39
C TRP A 36 -12.88 3.80 13.38
N ASP A 37 -12.32 3.55 12.19
CA ASP A 37 -10.98 2.97 12.04
C ASP A 37 -9.89 3.90 12.58
N ALA A 38 -9.93 5.20 12.25
CA ALA A 38 -8.97 6.17 12.77
C ALA A 38 -8.98 6.25 14.30
N ILE A 39 -10.16 6.15 14.93
CA ILE A 39 -10.29 6.12 16.39
C ILE A 39 -9.70 4.84 16.96
N VAL A 40 -10.05 3.68 16.40
CA VAL A 40 -9.58 2.38 16.87
C VAL A 40 -8.06 2.27 16.77
N TYR A 41 -7.48 2.67 15.64
CA TYR A 41 -6.03 2.64 15.46
C TYR A 41 -5.32 3.60 16.41
N ALA A 42 -5.79 4.84 16.52
CA ALA A 42 -5.20 5.79 17.46
C ALA A 42 -5.31 5.30 18.91
N TYR A 43 -6.44 4.70 19.29
CA TYR A 43 -6.63 4.11 20.61
C TYR A 43 -5.66 2.95 20.87
N ASN A 44 -5.51 2.02 19.92
CA ASN A 44 -4.58 0.89 20.02
C ASN A 44 -3.14 1.39 20.17
N ILE A 45 -2.72 2.31 19.31
CA ILE A 45 -1.40 2.95 19.34
C ILE A 45 -1.16 3.67 20.67
N ASN A 46 -2.16 4.40 21.17
CA ASN A 46 -2.03 5.22 22.37
C ASN A 46 -2.01 4.40 23.67
N SER A 47 -2.51 3.16 23.63
CA SER A 47 -2.76 2.34 24.82
C SER A 47 -1.51 1.84 25.55
N ASP A 48 -0.34 1.83 24.92
CA ASP A 48 0.90 1.28 25.47
C ASP A 48 0.82 -0.22 25.82
N LEU A 49 -0.16 -0.93 25.27
CA LEU A 49 -0.39 -2.36 25.48
C LEU A 49 0.03 -3.15 24.24
N ILE A 50 1.03 -4.02 24.39
CA ILE A 50 1.56 -4.86 23.30
C ILE A 50 0.46 -5.61 22.55
N TRP A 51 -0.51 -6.18 23.27
CA TRP A 51 -1.58 -6.96 22.65
C TRP A 51 -2.54 -6.13 21.78
N ARG A 52 -2.64 -4.82 22.03
CA ARG A 52 -3.42 -3.88 21.19
C ARG A 52 -2.63 -3.42 19.98
N ILE A 53 -1.34 -3.18 20.18
CA ILE A 53 -0.42 -2.78 19.11
C ILE A 53 -0.34 -3.85 18.02
N PHE A 54 -0.47 -5.13 18.38
CA PHE A 54 -0.47 -6.25 17.43
C PHE A 54 -1.84 -6.94 17.32
N TYR A 55 -2.93 -6.25 17.68
CA TYR A 55 -4.27 -6.83 17.62
C TYR A 55 -4.66 -7.19 16.19
N ASN A 56 -4.38 -6.31 15.23
CA ASN A 56 -4.73 -6.46 13.84
C ASN A 56 -3.62 -7.22 13.08
N PRO A 57 -3.80 -8.52 12.78
CA PRO A 57 -2.78 -9.33 12.10
C PRO A 57 -2.42 -8.77 10.71
N HIS A 58 -3.42 -8.22 10.02
CA HIS A 58 -3.32 -7.76 8.64
C HIS A 58 -2.64 -6.38 8.50
N HIS A 59 -2.43 -5.67 9.61
CA HIS A 59 -1.76 -4.36 9.67
C HIS A 59 -0.58 -4.38 10.64
N LEU A 60 0.18 -5.47 10.69
CA LEU A 60 1.27 -5.71 11.66
C LEU A 60 2.22 -4.50 11.86
N GLY A 61 2.50 -3.77 10.77
CA GLY A 61 3.37 -2.61 10.72
C GLY A 61 2.68 -1.26 10.98
N PHE A 62 1.36 -1.16 10.90
CA PHE A 62 0.67 0.13 11.01
C PHE A 62 0.61 0.64 12.45
N GLU A 63 0.04 -0.13 13.39
CA GLU A 63 -0.01 0.28 14.79
C GLU A 63 1.37 0.22 15.45
N SER A 64 2.19 -0.79 15.14
CA SER A 64 3.52 -0.94 15.73
C SER A 64 4.46 0.22 15.35
N SER A 65 4.50 0.62 14.07
CA SER A 65 5.25 1.81 13.68
C SER A 65 4.64 3.09 14.22
N GLY A 66 3.31 3.16 14.36
CA GLY A 66 2.59 4.30 14.92
C GLY A 66 2.91 4.50 16.39
N TYR A 67 3.02 3.42 17.13
CA TYR A 67 3.43 3.40 18.53
C TYR A 67 4.85 3.92 18.72
N LEU A 68 5.80 3.43 17.91
CA LEU A 68 7.19 3.93 17.96
C LEU A 68 7.26 5.41 17.58
N TYR A 69 6.55 5.82 16.53
CA TYR A 69 6.45 7.22 16.12
C TYR A 69 5.87 8.08 17.25
N LEU A 70 4.78 7.63 17.89
CA LEU A 70 4.11 8.40 18.92
C LEU A 70 4.96 8.56 20.19
N LYS A 71 5.82 7.59 20.51
CA LYS A 71 6.81 7.72 21.59
C LYS A 71 7.75 8.90 21.33
N LEU A 72 8.34 8.95 20.13
CA LEU A 72 9.20 10.06 19.73
C LEU A 72 8.44 11.39 19.68
N TRP A 73 7.22 11.38 19.16
CA TRP A 73 6.36 12.57 19.09
C TRP A 73 6.12 13.18 20.48
N ARG A 74 5.81 12.34 21.47
CA ARG A 74 5.50 12.79 22.84
C ARG A 74 6.69 13.41 23.55
N GLU A 75 7.91 12.98 23.23
CA GLU A 75 9.14 13.58 23.78
C GLU A 75 9.26 15.07 23.37
N TRP A 76 8.71 15.45 22.22
CA TRP A 76 8.88 16.79 21.64
C TRP A 76 7.64 17.67 21.80
N PHE A 77 6.44 17.07 21.73
CA PHE A 77 5.17 17.79 21.63
C PHE A 77 4.16 17.45 22.74
N GLY A 78 4.52 16.61 23.71
CA GLY A 78 3.65 16.22 24.81
C GLY A 78 2.53 15.24 24.43
N LYS A 79 1.56 15.04 25.33
CA LYS A 79 0.53 14.00 25.22
C LYS A 79 -0.78 14.45 24.53
N ASP A 80 -1.01 15.74 24.37
CA ASP A 80 -2.32 16.27 23.95
C ASP A 80 -2.55 16.26 22.43
N SER A 81 -1.52 15.91 21.65
CA SER A 81 -1.50 16.05 20.18
C SER A 81 -1.41 14.71 19.43
N VAL A 82 -1.87 13.60 20.04
CA VAL A 82 -1.75 12.24 19.50
C VAL A 82 -2.27 12.12 18.07
N MET A 83 -3.53 12.48 17.82
CA MET A 83 -4.12 12.32 16.49
C MET A 83 -3.42 13.22 15.46
N PHE A 84 -3.04 14.44 15.87
CA PHE A 84 -2.31 15.34 15.00
C PHE A 84 -0.96 14.73 14.58
N GLY A 85 -0.18 14.20 15.53
CA GLY A 85 1.06 13.50 15.23
C GLY A 85 0.84 12.28 14.32
N LEU A 86 -0.18 11.47 14.59
CA LEU A 86 -0.48 10.29 13.76
C LEU A 86 -0.91 10.65 12.33
N ARG A 87 -1.72 11.71 12.14
CA ARG A 87 -2.04 12.23 10.80
C ARG A 87 -0.81 12.81 10.10
N LEU A 88 0.05 13.50 10.86
CA LEU A 88 1.30 14.04 10.34
C LEU A 88 2.23 12.93 9.83
N ARG A 89 2.31 11.79 10.53
CA ARG A 89 3.01 10.59 10.07
C ARG A 89 2.51 10.16 8.68
N ILE A 90 1.19 10.08 8.50
CA ILE A 90 0.58 9.69 7.22
C ILE A 90 0.89 10.71 6.12
N LEU A 91 0.74 12.00 6.41
CA LEU A 91 1.07 13.08 5.46
C LEU A 91 2.54 13.03 5.04
N ILE A 92 3.47 12.83 5.98
CA ILE A 92 4.90 12.68 5.69
C ILE A 92 5.12 11.48 4.76
N SER A 93 4.50 10.33 5.03
CA SER A 93 4.59 9.16 4.13
C SER A 93 4.05 9.47 2.72
N ALA A 94 2.94 10.21 2.61
CA ALA A 94 2.35 10.64 1.35
C ALA A 94 3.34 11.51 0.54
N LEU A 95 3.98 12.48 1.20
CA LEU A 95 4.92 13.41 0.58
C LEU A 95 6.22 12.72 0.19
N LEU A 96 6.71 11.78 1.00
CA LEU A 96 7.86 10.94 0.65
C LEU A 96 7.58 10.09 -0.58
N PHE A 97 6.37 9.54 -0.69
CA PHE A 97 5.95 8.86 -1.90
C PHE A 97 5.87 9.80 -3.09
N LEU A 98 5.26 10.98 -2.94
CA LEU A 98 5.15 11.95 -4.03
C LEU A 98 6.54 12.40 -4.52
N PHE A 99 7.49 12.62 -3.60
CA PHE A 99 8.91 12.80 -3.92
C PHE A 99 9.43 11.67 -4.79
N CYS A 100 9.27 10.44 -4.31
CA CYS A 100 9.77 9.25 -4.97
C CYS A 100 9.16 9.08 -6.36
N PHE A 101 7.85 9.25 -6.48
CA PHE A 101 7.09 9.15 -7.72
C PHE A 101 7.62 10.12 -8.77
N ILE A 102 7.66 11.42 -8.45
CA ILE A 102 8.11 12.46 -9.38
C ILE A 102 9.58 12.23 -9.77
N TYR A 103 10.43 11.93 -8.79
CA TYR A 103 11.85 11.70 -9.03
C TYR A 103 12.09 10.47 -9.92
N MET A 104 11.43 9.35 -9.63
CA MET A 104 11.59 8.10 -10.38
C MET A 104 10.96 8.19 -11.77
N TYR A 105 9.79 8.79 -11.91
CA TYR A 105 9.17 9.02 -13.22
C TYR A 105 10.11 9.82 -14.13
N ARG A 106 10.67 10.92 -13.63
CA ARG A 106 11.68 11.70 -14.35
C ARG A 106 12.90 10.85 -14.72
N LYS A 107 13.38 9.97 -13.83
CA LYS A 107 14.52 9.09 -14.12
C LYS A 107 14.22 8.04 -15.19
N ILE A 108 12.98 7.54 -15.25
CA ILE A 108 12.56 6.51 -16.20
C ILE A 108 12.33 7.13 -17.59
N TYR A 109 11.64 8.26 -17.67
CA TYR A 109 11.17 8.84 -18.93
C TYR A 109 11.96 10.06 -19.39
N SER A 110 12.84 10.62 -18.55
CA SER A 110 13.57 11.86 -18.82
C SER A 110 12.67 13.08 -19.09
N ASP A 111 11.40 13.00 -18.72
CA ASP A 111 10.42 14.07 -18.83
C ASP A 111 10.17 14.71 -17.45
N THR A 112 10.70 15.92 -17.27
CA THR A 112 10.53 16.68 -16.02
C THR A 112 9.13 17.25 -15.89
N LEU A 113 8.54 17.78 -16.97
CA LEU A 113 7.25 18.43 -16.89
C LEU A 113 6.15 17.39 -16.65
N GLY A 114 6.16 16.29 -17.41
CA GLY A 114 5.23 15.18 -17.21
C GLY A 114 5.35 14.56 -15.83
N ALA A 115 6.56 14.44 -15.28
CA ALA A 115 6.74 13.96 -13.89
C ALA A 115 6.04 14.86 -12.87
N ILE A 116 6.16 16.19 -12.99
CA ILE A 116 5.53 17.15 -12.07
C ILE A 116 4.01 17.13 -12.25
N VAL A 117 3.53 17.19 -13.50
CA VAL A 117 2.09 17.20 -13.81
C VAL A 117 1.41 15.92 -13.32
N LEU A 118 2.01 14.75 -13.55
CA LEU A 118 1.47 13.48 -13.05
C LEU A 118 1.56 13.38 -11.53
N GLY A 119 2.64 13.88 -10.91
CA GLY A 119 2.73 13.96 -9.45
C GLY A 119 1.59 14.80 -8.86
N LEU A 120 1.32 15.97 -9.44
CA LEU A 120 0.17 16.81 -9.05
C LEU A 120 -1.17 16.10 -9.28
N ALA A 121 -1.33 15.39 -10.40
CA ALA A 121 -2.55 14.62 -10.67
C ALA A 121 -2.77 13.50 -9.65
N VAL A 122 -1.71 12.80 -9.24
CA VAL A 122 -1.78 11.82 -8.14
C VAL A 122 -2.14 12.52 -6.84
N HIS A 123 -1.46 13.61 -6.50
CA HIS A 123 -1.68 14.35 -5.27
C HIS A 123 -3.12 14.85 -5.13
N PHE A 124 -3.69 15.43 -6.20
CA PHE A 124 -5.08 15.93 -6.23
C PHE A 124 -6.12 14.87 -6.58
N SER A 125 -5.73 13.60 -6.76
CA SER A 125 -6.72 12.53 -6.88
C SER A 125 -7.47 12.38 -5.55
N GLN A 126 -8.80 12.22 -5.63
CA GLN A 126 -9.66 12.20 -4.45
C GLN A 126 -9.18 11.20 -3.39
N GLY A 127 -8.85 9.96 -3.80
CA GLY A 127 -8.40 8.92 -2.89
C GLY A 127 -7.08 9.26 -2.21
N PHE A 128 -6.07 9.67 -2.98
CA PHE A 128 -4.76 9.99 -2.42
C PHE A 128 -4.83 11.19 -1.47
N TRP A 129 -5.48 12.27 -1.90
CA TRP A 129 -5.60 13.49 -1.11
C TRP A 129 -6.36 13.26 0.20
N PHE A 130 -7.48 12.51 0.13
CA PHE A 130 -8.26 12.14 1.30
C PHE A 130 -7.41 11.34 2.30
N TYR A 131 -6.82 10.23 1.88
CA TYR A 131 -6.07 9.37 2.80
C TYR A 131 -4.76 9.99 3.29
N ALA A 132 -4.16 10.94 2.56
CA ALA A 132 -3.01 11.73 3.02
C ALA A 132 -3.29 12.55 4.28
N GLN A 133 -4.57 12.80 4.60
CA GLN A 133 -5.00 13.64 5.71
C GLN A 133 -5.59 12.86 6.89
N HIS A 134 -5.75 11.54 6.76
CA HIS A 134 -6.41 10.66 7.75
C HIS A 134 -5.40 9.72 8.40
N ASN A 135 -5.58 9.40 9.68
CA ASN A 135 -4.82 8.31 10.32
C ASN A 135 -5.51 6.98 10.02
N ASP A 136 -5.33 6.50 8.80
CA ASP A 136 -5.93 5.27 8.32
C ASP A 136 -4.91 4.44 7.52
N THR A 137 -5.20 3.16 7.34
CA THR A 137 -4.26 2.18 6.77
C THR A 137 -4.03 2.29 5.27
N PRO A 138 -5.00 2.68 4.40
CA PRO A 138 -4.87 2.53 2.95
C PRO A 138 -3.67 3.25 2.31
N LEU A 139 -3.19 4.35 2.89
CA LEU A 139 -2.21 5.20 2.21
C LEU A 139 -0.81 4.60 2.17
N ILE A 140 -0.25 4.21 3.32
CA ILE A 140 1.18 3.88 3.41
C ILE A 140 1.51 2.66 2.54
N HIS A 141 0.71 1.60 2.65
CA HIS A 141 0.97 0.38 1.90
C HIS A 141 0.75 0.58 0.38
N SER A 142 -0.29 1.32 -0.02
CA SER A 142 -0.52 1.69 -1.43
C SER A 142 0.65 2.49 -2.02
N CYS A 143 1.18 3.46 -1.25
CA CYS A 143 2.38 4.20 -1.61
C CYS A 143 3.61 3.30 -1.76
N LEU A 144 3.79 2.32 -0.85
CA LEU A 144 4.89 1.35 -0.91
C LEU A 144 4.78 0.45 -2.13
N ILE A 145 3.59 -0.05 -2.46
CA ILE A 145 3.36 -0.89 -3.66
C ILE A 145 3.57 -0.10 -4.95
N ALA A 146 3.07 1.13 -5.02
CA ALA A 146 3.30 1.99 -6.17
C ALA A 146 4.80 2.33 -6.33
N ALA A 147 5.52 2.59 -5.23
CA ALA A 147 6.97 2.76 -5.24
C ALA A 147 7.69 1.48 -5.69
N LEU A 148 7.27 0.31 -5.19
CA LEU A 148 7.82 -0.99 -5.56
C LEU A 148 7.74 -1.18 -7.08
N TYR A 149 6.57 -0.93 -7.66
CA TYR A 149 6.36 -0.99 -9.10
C TYR A 149 7.31 -0.05 -9.86
N LEU A 150 7.42 1.22 -9.46
CA LEU A 150 8.31 2.19 -10.11
C LEU A 150 9.78 1.76 -10.05
N PHE A 151 10.23 1.25 -8.91
CA PHE A 151 11.59 0.74 -8.76
C PHE A 151 11.81 -0.52 -9.59
N CYS A 152 10.86 -1.44 -9.66
CA CYS A 152 10.90 -2.61 -10.55
C CYS A 152 11.06 -2.20 -12.01
N VAL A 153 10.24 -1.26 -12.49
CA VAL A 153 10.35 -0.72 -13.86
C VAL A 153 11.73 -0.09 -14.10
N TYR A 154 12.19 0.72 -13.15
CA TYR A 154 13.48 1.39 -13.24
C TYR A 154 14.65 0.40 -13.30
N PHE A 155 14.70 -0.59 -12.40
CA PHE A 155 15.79 -1.55 -12.33
C PHE A 155 15.73 -2.61 -13.44
N THR A 156 14.55 -2.93 -13.96
CA THR A 156 14.42 -3.73 -15.18
C THR A 156 15.12 -3.02 -16.36
N LYS A 157 14.92 -1.70 -16.50
CA LYS A 157 15.53 -0.90 -17.57
C LYS A 157 17.02 -0.61 -17.36
N LYS A 158 17.45 -0.39 -16.12
CA LYS A 158 18.84 0.03 -15.80
C LYS A 158 19.75 -1.10 -15.34
N GLY A 159 19.20 -2.29 -15.12
CA GLY A 159 19.90 -3.40 -14.55
C GLY A 159 19.73 -3.48 -13.03
N HIS A 160 19.80 -4.71 -12.54
CA HIS A 160 19.78 -4.99 -11.11
C HIS A 160 21.19 -5.00 -10.50
N SER A 161 21.22 -4.87 -9.19
CA SER A 161 22.39 -4.99 -8.32
C SER A 161 21.94 -5.45 -6.92
N PRO A 162 22.86 -5.85 -6.03
CA PRO A 162 22.52 -6.18 -4.65
C PRO A 162 21.77 -5.05 -3.94
N ILE A 163 22.18 -3.79 -4.16
CA ILE A 163 21.52 -2.61 -3.58
C ILE A 163 20.08 -2.53 -4.10
N SER A 164 19.86 -2.70 -5.40
CA SER A 164 18.50 -2.67 -5.96
C SER A 164 17.60 -3.76 -5.35
N LEU A 165 18.12 -4.97 -5.15
CA LEU A 165 17.34 -6.07 -4.58
C LEU A 165 17.04 -5.83 -3.11
N ILE A 166 17.99 -5.30 -2.34
CA ILE A 166 17.77 -4.90 -0.95
C ILE A 166 16.70 -3.80 -0.88
N THR A 167 16.77 -2.78 -1.73
CA THR A 167 15.75 -1.73 -1.81
C THR A 167 14.36 -2.31 -2.10
N LEU A 168 14.24 -3.15 -3.13
CA LEU A 168 12.97 -3.80 -3.46
C LEU A 168 12.47 -4.72 -2.35
N PHE A 169 13.38 -5.46 -1.71
CA PHE A 169 13.09 -6.32 -0.56
C PHE A 169 12.50 -5.52 0.60
N THR A 170 13.15 -4.42 0.97
CA THR A 170 12.68 -3.55 2.05
C THR A 170 11.30 -2.97 1.73
N ILE A 171 11.11 -2.40 0.53
CA ILE A 171 9.82 -1.82 0.15
C ILE A 171 8.70 -2.87 0.19
N GLN A 172 8.95 -4.06 -0.37
CA GLN A 172 7.95 -5.13 -0.40
C GLN A 172 7.65 -5.70 0.99
N LEU A 173 8.69 -5.93 1.81
CA LEU A 173 8.53 -6.41 3.18
C LEU A 173 7.69 -5.44 4.01
N PHE A 174 8.01 -4.15 3.96
CA PHE A 174 7.23 -3.14 4.67
C PHE A 174 5.82 -3.01 4.08
N GLY A 175 5.64 -3.10 2.76
CA GLY A 175 4.31 -3.12 2.14
C GLY A 175 3.42 -4.20 2.76
N VAL A 176 3.92 -5.43 2.82
CA VAL A 176 3.19 -6.57 3.44
C VAL A 176 2.97 -6.40 4.94
N TYR A 177 3.90 -5.78 5.67
CA TYR A 177 3.65 -5.46 7.09
C TYR A 177 2.58 -4.40 7.26
N PHE A 178 2.54 -3.38 6.41
CA PHE A 178 1.49 -2.36 6.49
C PHE A 178 0.14 -2.89 6.03
N HIS A 179 0.09 -3.83 5.08
CA HIS A 179 -1.13 -4.53 4.71
C HIS A 179 -0.85 -5.95 4.19
N GLN A 180 -1.33 -6.98 4.89
CA GLN A 180 -1.00 -8.39 4.60
C GLN A 180 -1.37 -8.83 3.17
N SER A 181 -2.46 -8.29 2.59
CA SER A 181 -2.87 -8.65 1.22
C SER A 181 -1.85 -8.23 0.16
N ASP A 182 -0.91 -7.35 0.47
CA ASP A 182 0.11 -6.91 -0.47
C ASP A 182 1.08 -8.04 -0.85
N ILE A 183 0.99 -9.20 -0.17
CA ILE A 183 1.66 -10.44 -0.58
C ILE A 183 1.25 -10.88 -2.00
N LEU A 184 0.09 -10.44 -2.49
CA LEU A 184 -0.36 -10.68 -3.87
C LEU A 184 0.58 -10.04 -4.90
N PHE A 185 1.31 -9.00 -4.52
CA PHE A 185 2.32 -8.35 -5.35
C PHE A 185 3.69 -9.02 -5.27
N LEU A 186 3.83 -10.17 -4.57
CA LEU A 186 5.04 -10.99 -4.54
C LEU A 186 5.69 -11.16 -5.93
N PRO A 187 4.95 -11.40 -7.03
CA PRO A 187 5.54 -11.61 -8.34
C PRO A 187 6.25 -10.38 -8.95
N LEU A 188 6.01 -9.14 -8.47
CA LEU A 188 6.57 -7.93 -9.09
C LEU A 188 8.10 -7.94 -9.18
N VAL A 189 8.78 -8.31 -8.08
CA VAL A 189 10.25 -8.32 -8.03
C VAL A 189 10.85 -9.50 -8.81
N PRO A 190 10.36 -10.75 -8.68
CA PRO A 190 10.70 -11.84 -9.59
C PRO A 190 10.59 -11.49 -11.07
N ILE A 191 9.46 -10.88 -11.49
CA ILE A 191 9.26 -10.45 -12.87
C ILE A 191 10.33 -9.41 -13.26
N SER A 192 10.55 -8.39 -12.43
CA SER A 192 11.60 -7.40 -12.67
C SER A 192 12.99 -8.04 -12.89
N ILE A 193 13.36 -9.03 -12.08
CA ILE A 193 14.62 -9.77 -12.19
C ILE A 193 14.68 -10.54 -13.53
N LEU A 194 13.61 -11.25 -13.89
CA LEU A 194 13.56 -12.07 -15.11
C LEU A 194 13.68 -11.22 -16.37
N PHE A 195 13.03 -10.05 -16.39
CA PHE A 195 13.01 -9.14 -17.55
C PHE A 195 14.26 -8.24 -17.64
N SER A 196 15.02 -8.07 -16.55
CA SER A 196 16.24 -7.26 -16.58
C SER A 196 17.33 -7.88 -17.46
N GLN A 197 18.00 -7.07 -18.27
CA GLN A 197 19.06 -7.54 -19.15
C GLN A 197 20.44 -7.57 -18.47
N THR A 198 20.62 -6.72 -17.46
CA THR A 198 21.94 -6.54 -16.84
C THR A 198 21.93 -6.71 -15.33
N TRP A 199 23.05 -7.19 -14.80
CA TRP A 199 23.37 -7.29 -13.38
C TRP A 199 24.73 -6.64 -13.14
N LYS A 200 24.77 -5.59 -12.33
CA LYS A 200 25.97 -4.76 -12.11
C LYS A 200 26.64 -4.31 -13.42
N GLY A 201 25.84 -3.99 -14.44
CA GLY A 201 26.32 -3.57 -15.76
C GLY A 201 26.84 -4.67 -16.68
N LYS A 202 26.78 -5.95 -16.27
CA LYS A 202 27.13 -7.11 -17.10
C LYS A 202 25.87 -7.87 -17.53
N ASN A 203 25.97 -8.75 -18.52
CA ASN A 203 24.86 -9.62 -18.93
C ASN A 203 24.30 -10.40 -17.74
N PHE A 204 22.98 -10.44 -17.63
CA PHE A 204 22.28 -11.13 -16.56
C PHE A 204 21.73 -12.47 -17.04
N GLU A 205 22.51 -13.52 -16.84
CA GLU A 205 22.19 -14.86 -17.32
C GLU A 205 20.97 -15.47 -16.62
N LEU A 206 20.22 -16.31 -17.34
CA LEU A 206 19.00 -16.95 -16.83
C LEU A 206 19.23 -17.69 -15.50
N THR A 207 20.32 -18.44 -15.38
CA THR A 207 20.68 -19.17 -14.16
C THR A 207 20.83 -18.23 -12.95
N GLN A 208 21.41 -17.05 -13.15
CA GLN A 208 21.55 -16.05 -12.09
C GLN A 208 20.20 -15.43 -11.74
N LYS A 209 19.36 -15.14 -12.73
CA LYS A 209 18.00 -14.61 -12.53
C LYS A 209 17.15 -15.55 -11.68
N LEU A 210 17.14 -16.85 -12.01
CA LEU A 210 16.43 -17.87 -11.26
C LEU A 210 16.96 -17.99 -9.82
N ARG A 211 18.29 -18.03 -9.65
CA ARG A 211 18.91 -18.08 -8.32
C ARG A 211 18.50 -16.89 -7.45
N TYR A 212 18.61 -15.66 -7.96
CA TYR A 212 18.26 -14.47 -7.18
C TYR A 212 16.76 -14.37 -6.91
N THR A 213 15.92 -14.80 -7.84
CA THR A 213 14.47 -14.89 -7.65
C THR A 213 14.12 -15.85 -6.50
N LEU A 214 14.70 -17.05 -6.51
CA LEU A 214 14.46 -18.05 -5.46
C LEU A 214 14.95 -17.56 -4.09
N ILE A 215 16.16 -17.00 -4.02
CA ILE A 215 16.70 -16.44 -2.78
C ILE A 215 15.82 -15.30 -2.27
N TYR A 216 15.39 -14.40 -3.16
CA TYR A 216 14.53 -13.28 -2.81
C TYR A 216 13.20 -13.76 -2.21
N CYS A 217 12.50 -14.67 -2.89
CA CYS A 217 11.23 -15.21 -2.43
C CYS A 217 11.39 -15.98 -1.11
N PHE A 218 12.41 -16.84 -1.00
CA PHE A 218 12.66 -17.61 0.21
C PHE A 218 12.92 -16.71 1.42
N LEU A 219 13.76 -15.69 1.26
CA LEU A 219 14.05 -14.74 2.34
C LEU A 219 12.82 -13.91 2.71
N LEU A 220 12.04 -13.44 1.72
CA LEU A 220 10.89 -12.58 1.99
C LEU A 220 9.81 -13.36 2.75
N ILE A 221 9.44 -14.54 2.24
CA ILE A 221 8.45 -15.42 2.86
C ILE A 221 8.97 -15.92 4.21
N GLY A 222 10.25 -16.29 4.30
CA GLY A 222 10.87 -16.73 5.55
C GLY A 222 10.82 -15.67 6.64
N ILE A 223 11.21 -14.42 6.34
CA ILE A 223 11.15 -13.31 7.31
C ILE A 223 9.71 -13.01 7.71
N LEU A 224 8.79 -12.89 6.75
CA LEU A 224 7.38 -12.68 7.04
C LEU A 224 6.84 -13.78 7.97
N THR A 225 7.07 -15.04 7.63
CA THR A 225 6.63 -16.18 8.44
C THR A 225 7.19 -16.09 9.86
N LEU A 226 8.50 -15.90 10.02
CA LEU A 226 9.14 -15.77 11.33
C LEU A 226 8.57 -14.59 12.13
N SER A 227 8.29 -13.45 11.49
CA SER A 227 7.71 -12.30 12.16
C SER A 227 6.29 -12.54 12.65
N TYR A 228 5.42 -13.17 11.85
CA TYR A 228 4.07 -13.52 12.30
C TYR A 228 4.09 -14.57 13.41
N LEU A 229 4.97 -15.58 13.32
CA LEU A 229 5.15 -16.58 14.38
C LEU A 229 5.65 -15.93 15.67
N TYR A 230 6.64 -15.04 15.58
CA TYR A 230 7.17 -14.31 16.73
C TYR A 230 6.09 -13.44 17.38
N VAL A 231 5.37 -12.63 16.60
CA VAL A 231 4.30 -11.78 17.15
C VAL A 231 3.19 -12.62 17.77
N GLY A 232 2.71 -13.64 17.06
CA GLY A 232 1.61 -14.48 17.54
C GLY A 232 1.98 -15.29 18.77
N PHE A 233 3.04 -16.10 18.70
CA PHE A 233 3.40 -17.02 19.79
C PHE A 233 4.13 -16.32 20.94
N ILE A 234 5.04 -15.37 20.66
CA ILE A 234 5.90 -14.79 21.70
C ILE A 234 5.27 -13.51 22.27
N LEU A 235 4.91 -12.54 21.43
CA LEU A 235 4.41 -11.24 21.94
C LEU A 235 2.96 -11.32 22.42
N LEU A 236 2.11 -12.06 21.70
CA LEU A 236 0.68 -12.18 21.99
C LEU A 236 0.32 -13.42 22.80
N ASN A 237 1.28 -14.33 23.04
CA ASN A 237 1.08 -15.59 23.75
C ASN A 237 -0.11 -16.40 23.19
N ARG A 238 -0.29 -16.40 21.86
CA ARG A 238 -1.27 -17.25 21.18
C ARG A 238 -0.77 -18.69 21.17
N ASN A 239 -1.66 -19.65 21.02
CA ASN A 239 -1.33 -21.06 20.93
C ASN A 239 -2.18 -21.77 19.87
N LEU A 240 -1.88 -23.03 19.59
CA LEU A 240 -2.64 -23.87 18.65
C LEU A 240 -3.64 -24.80 19.35
N SER A 241 -3.60 -24.90 20.67
CA SER A 241 -4.43 -25.81 21.47
C SER A 241 -5.77 -25.21 21.88
N SER A 242 -5.89 -23.87 21.90
CA SER A 242 -7.16 -23.20 22.19
C SER A 242 -8.17 -23.47 21.08
N PRO A 243 -9.48 -23.45 21.37
CA PRO A 243 -10.53 -23.58 20.36
C PRO A 243 -10.36 -22.60 19.18
N LEU A 244 -10.77 -23.00 17.97
CA LEU A 244 -10.58 -22.21 16.73
C LEU A 244 -11.32 -20.87 16.71
N ASP A 245 -12.32 -20.69 17.56
CA ASP A 245 -13.07 -19.44 17.76
C ASP A 245 -12.46 -18.56 18.86
N SER A 246 -11.52 -19.09 19.64
CA SER A 246 -10.85 -18.37 20.72
C SER A 246 -9.88 -17.32 20.19
N GLU A 247 -9.88 -16.11 20.76
CA GLU A 247 -8.85 -15.11 20.47
C GLU A 247 -7.44 -15.58 20.87
N ARG A 248 -7.31 -16.58 21.76
CA ARG A 248 -6.02 -17.18 22.12
C ARG A 248 -5.48 -18.14 21.05
N ASN A 249 -6.31 -18.56 20.09
CA ASN A 249 -5.87 -19.40 19.00
C ASN A 249 -5.12 -18.57 17.94
N PHE A 250 -3.92 -19.02 17.57
CA PHE A 250 -3.07 -18.33 16.59
C PHE A 250 -3.71 -18.26 15.19
N ALA A 251 -4.36 -19.33 14.73
CA ALA A 251 -5.02 -19.34 13.42
C ALA A 251 -6.22 -18.38 13.41
N ASN A 252 -7.00 -18.34 14.50
CA ASN A 252 -8.09 -17.37 14.63
C ASN A 252 -7.58 -15.93 14.59
N TRP A 253 -6.49 -15.64 15.31
CA TRP A 253 -5.86 -14.31 15.25
C TRP A 253 -5.37 -14.00 13.84
N LEU A 254 -4.64 -14.91 13.19
CA LEU A 254 -4.07 -14.68 11.85
C LEU A 254 -5.16 -14.44 10.78
N PHE A 255 -6.30 -15.12 10.91
CA PHE A 255 -7.42 -15.05 9.96
C PHE A 255 -8.64 -14.30 10.49
N LEU A 256 -8.48 -13.46 11.53
CA LEU A 256 -9.56 -12.81 12.29
C LEU A 256 -10.65 -12.15 11.42
N TYR A 257 -10.24 -11.55 10.31
CA TYR A 257 -11.15 -10.83 9.40
C TYR A 257 -11.78 -11.73 8.35
N ALA A 258 -11.18 -12.89 8.07
CA ALA A 258 -11.81 -13.92 7.25
C ALA A 258 -12.81 -14.77 8.06
N THR A 259 -12.67 -14.83 9.39
CA THR A 259 -13.50 -15.66 10.28
C THR A 259 -14.65 -14.91 10.97
N LYS A 260 -14.68 -13.57 10.93
CA LYS A 260 -15.78 -12.77 11.52
C LYS A 260 -16.91 -12.48 10.52
N ASP A 261 -18.15 -12.75 10.94
CA ASP A 261 -19.40 -12.57 10.18
C ASP A 261 -19.58 -11.20 9.50
N LYS A 262 -18.98 -10.14 10.06
CA LYS A 262 -19.10 -8.78 9.48
C LYS A 262 -18.22 -8.53 8.27
N TRP A 263 -17.18 -9.33 8.04
CA TRP A 263 -16.11 -9.02 7.08
C TRP A 263 -15.73 -10.19 6.17
N GLY A 264 -16.28 -11.39 6.39
CA GLY A 264 -15.90 -12.51 5.56
C GLY A 264 -16.57 -13.85 5.83
N ASN A 265 -17.54 -13.99 6.73
CA ASN A 265 -18.23 -15.27 6.87
C ASN A 265 -19.40 -15.33 5.88
N SER A 266 -19.38 -16.31 4.99
CA SER A 266 -20.56 -16.66 4.19
C SER A 266 -21.35 -17.70 4.97
N PRO A 267 -22.69 -17.65 5.00
CA PRO A 267 -23.52 -18.71 5.59
C PRO A 267 -23.26 -20.09 4.96
N GLU A 268 -22.66 -20.13 3.77
CA GLU A 268 -22.36 -21.33 3.01
C GLU A 268 -20.84 -21.55 2.84
N ALA A 269 -20.45 -22.79 2.54
CA ALA A 269 -19.06 -23.13 2.25
C ALA A 269 -18.56 -22.33 1.03
N LYS A 270 -17.59 -21.44 1.23
CA LYS A 270 -17.03 -20.61 0.17
C LYS A 270 -16.45 -21.45 -0.96
N ASN A 271 -16.94 -21.24 -2.19
CA ASN A 271 -16.31 -21.77 -3.40
C ASN A 271 -15.11 -20.89 -3.78
N TYR A 272 -13.96 -21.17 -3.15
CA TYR A 272 -12.73 -20.40 -3.33
C TYR A 272 -12.25 -20.32 -4.78
N VAL A 273 -12.53 -21.34 -5.60
CA VAL A 273 -12.19 -21.35 -7.04
C VAL A 273 -13.03 -20.33 -7.80
N MET A 274 -14.34 -20.33 -7.56
CA MET A 274 -15.25 -19.38 -8.20
C MET A 274 -15.00 -17.94 -7.74
N ASN A 275 -14.70 -17.74 -6.46
CA ASN A 275 -14.41 -16.43 -5.88
C ASN A 275 -13.05 -15.88 -6.36
N PHE A 276 -12.03 -16.73 -6.48
CA PHE A 276 -10.75 -16.34 -7.08
C PHE A 276 -10.92 -15.92 -8.55
N TYR A 277 -11.78 -16.61 -9.31
CA TYR A 277 -12.05 -16.30 -10.72
C TYR A 277 -12.82 -14.98 -10.92
N ARG A 278 -13.67 -14.59 -9.95
CA ARG A 278 -14.39 -13.30 -9.96
C ARG A 278 -13.54 -12.13 -9.48
N GLY A 279 -12.41 -12.41 -8.83
CA GLY A 279 -11.46 -11.43 -8.33
C GLY A 279 -11.29 -11.58 -6.83
N ILE A 280 -10.06 -11.40 -6.35
CA ILE A 280 -9.73 -11.55 -4.91
C ILE A 280 -10.59 -10.62 -4.03
N GLY A 281 -11.02 -9.47 -4.57
CA GLY A 281 -11.99 -8.58 -3.91
C GLY A 281 -13.27 -9.32 -3.52
N ASP A 282 -13.88 -10.09 -4.43
CA ASP A 282 -15.12 -10.85 -4.18
C ASP A 282 -14.92 -12.06 -3.25
N ALA A 283 -13.69 -12.57 -3.14
CA ALA A 283 -13.37 -13.66 -2.21
C ALA A 283 -13.35 -13.23 -0.73
N PHE A 284 -13.03 -11.96 -0.48
CA PHE A 284 -12.99 -11.36 0.85
C PHE A 284 -14.22 -10.49 1.14
N LEU A 285 -14.71 -9.73 0.15
CA LEU A 285 -15.87 -8.83 0.26
C LEU A 285 -17.13 -9.51 -0.27
N ASN A 286 -17.58 -10.57 0.40
CA ASN A 286 -18.95 -11.01 0.17
C ASN A 286 -19.86 -10.10 1.00
N PHE A 287 -20.35 -9.01 0.39
CA PHE A 287 -21.45 -8.21 0.94
C PHE A 287 -22.76 -9.02 0.87
N GLU A 288 -22.82 -10.18 1.51
CA GLU A 288 -24.04 -10.96 1.71
C GLU A 288 -24.92 -10.24 2.73
N GLY A 289 -25.45 -9.08 2.35
CA GLY A 289 -26.28 -8.24 3.20
C GLY A 289 -26.38 -6.78 2.74
N VAL A 290 -25.39 -6.25 2.02
CA VAL A 290 -25.54 -4.93 1.38
C VAL A 290 -26.26 -5.15 0.05
N LYS A 291 -27.54 -4.76 -0.01
CA LYS A 291 -28.20 -4.55 -1.30
C LYS A 291 -27.33 -3.56 -2.07
N ASN A 292 -26.61 -4.06 -3.07
CA ASN A 292 -25.76 -3.24 -3.91
C ASN A 292 -26.67 -2.20 -4.62
N GLY A 293 -26.73 -0.99 -4.07
CA GLY A 293 -27.51 0.12 -4.63
C GLY A 293 -26.90 0.65 -5.93
N LEU A 294 -25.65 0.25 -6.21
CA LEU A 294 -24.89 0.55 -7.40
C LEU A 294 -25.18 -0.52 -8.46
N ARG A 295 -26.18 -0.27 -9.30
CA ARG A 295 -26.41 -1.08 -10.51
C ARG A 295 -26.45 -0.17 -11.72
N VAL A 296 -25.54 -0.39 -12.66
CA VAL A 296 -25.72 0.08 -14.03
C VAL A 296 -27.05 -0.50 -14.51
N ARG A 297 -27.93 0.36 -14.98
CA ARG A 297 -29.22 -0.01 -15.56
C ARG A 297 -29.22 0.50 -16.99
N LEU A 298 -28.69 -0.30 -17.91
CA LEU A 298 -28.52 0.06 -19.33
C LEU A 298 -29.81 0.51 -20.02
N HIS A 299 -30.98 0.20 -19.44
CA HIS A 299 -32.29 0.57 -19.95
C HIS A 299 -32.94 1.77 -19.23
N SER A 300 -32.23 2.42 -18.29
CA SER A 300 -32.80 3.45 -17.41
C SER A 300 -31.91 4.70 -17.38
N TRP A 301 -31.63 5.27 -18.56
CA TRP A 301 -30.84 6.51 -18.70
C TRP A 301 -31.52 7.75 -18.14
N GLU A 302 -32.84 7.76 -18.11
CA GLU A 302 -33.62 8.93 -17.67
C GLU A 302 -33.79 8.99 -16.15
N GLN A 303 -33.48 7.91 -15.44
CA GLN A 303 -33.59 7.87 -13.99
C GLN A 303 -32.36 8.52 -13.35
N ARG A 304 -32.59 9.60 -12.60
CA ARG A 304 -31.56 10.38 -11.90
C ARG A 304 -30.65 9.53 -11.01
N GLU A 305 -31.18 8.46 -10.42
CA GLU A 305 -30.45 7.55 -9.54
C GLU A 305 -29.47 6.65 -10.31
N SER A 306 -29.76 6.26 -11.56
CA SER A 306 -28.93 5.35 -12.35
C SER A 306 -28.06 6.04 -13.40
N LEU A 307 -28.41 7.27 -13.79
CA LEU A 307 -27.69 8.02 -14.81
C LEU A 307 -26.18 8.18 -14.50
N PRO A 308 -25.75 8.55 -13.26
CA PRO A 308 -24.31 8.67 -12.96
C PRO A 308 -23.53 7.37 -13.19
N TYR A 309 -24.15 6.22 -12.92
CA TYR A 309 -23.52 4.91 -13.07
C TYR A 309 -23.44 4.46 -14.52
N ASN A 310 -24.49 4.71 -15.30
CA ASN A 310 -24.48 4.46 -16.74
C ASN A 310 -23.46 5.35 -17.45
N LEU A 311 -23.33 6.62 -17.07
CA LEU A 311 -22.30 7.52 -17.57
C LEU A 311 -20.89 7.05 -17.19
N ASN A 312 -20.70 6.57 -15.97
CA ASN A 312 -19.43 5.99 -15.54
C ASN A 312 -19.04 4.76 -16.39
N LEU A 313 -20.00 3.87 -16.67
CA LEU A 313 -19.76 2.73 -17.57
C LEU A 313 -19.41 3.19 -18.99
N THR A 314 -20.14 4.15 -19.56
CA THR A 314 -19.83 4.71 -20.89
C THR A 314 -18.44 5.31 -20.92
N PHE A 315 -18.05 6.03 -19.87
CA PHE A 315 -16.70 6.57 -19.75
C PHE A 315 -15.63 5.47 -19.80
N TRP A 316 -15.80 4.36 -19.08
CA TRP A 316 -14.87 3.23 -19.14
C TRP A 316 -14.86 2.52 -20.49
N ILE A 317 -16.01 2.34 -21.13
CA ILE A 317 -16.10 1.80 -22.49
C ILE A 317 -15.34 2.70 -23.47
N LEU A 318 -15.52 4.03 -23.37
CA LEU A 318 -14.82 4.98 -24.22
C LEU A 318 -13.30 4.93 -24.01
N ILE A 319 -12.83 4.85 -22.75
CA ILE A 319 -11.39 4.66 -22.46
C ILE A 319 -10.89 3.37 -23.13
N PHE A 320 -11.61 2.26 -22.96
CA PHE A 320 -11.22 0.98 -23.53
C PHE A 320 -11.16 1.02 -25.06
N CYS A 321 -12.15 1.64 -25.70
CA CYS A 321 -12.15 1.87 -27.14
C CYS A 321 -10.95 2.74 -27.56
N THR A 322 -10.63 3.82 -26.85
CA THR A 322 -9.47 4.65 -27.21
C THR A 322 -8.14 3.91 -27.12
N ILE A 323 -8.00 2.95 -26.21
CA ILE A 323 -6.80 2.10 -26.10
C ILE A 323 -6.75 1.11 -27.28
N PHE A 324 -7.88 0.51 -27.66
CA PHE A 324 -7.93 -0.47 -28.76
C PHE A 324 -7.82 0.15 -30.15
N PHE A 325 -8.28 1.39 -30.36
CA PHE A 325 -8.18 2.08 -31.65
C PHE A 325 -6.85 2.85 -31.84
N GLN A 326 -5.95 2.81 -30.86
CA GLN A 326 -4.57 3.32 -30.98
C GLN A 326 -3.53 2.20 -31.24
N PHE A 327 -3.98 0.95 -31.36
CA PHE A 327 -3.26 -0.17 -31.96
C PHE A 327 -3.93 -0.55 -33.28
#